data_AF-A0A535E8D3-F1
#
_entry.id   AF-A0A535E8D3-F1
#
_cell.length_a   1.000
_cell.length_b   1.000
_cell.length_c   1.000
_cell.angle_alpha   90.00
_cell.angle_beta   90.00
_cell.angle_gamma   90.00
#
_symmetry.space_group_name_H-M   'P 1'
#
loop_
_entity.id
_entity.type
_entity.pdbx_description
1 polymer ?
#
loop_
_entity_poly.entity_id
_entity_poly.type
_entity_poly.pdbx_seq_one_letter_code
_entity_poly.pdbx_strand_id
1 'polypeptide(L)'
;MTDGCREAVRVEELVLRAADRFPGLVPGRDELAAERELPQARKRGAEVEQGRFLSRVLAHPRAGLHLVHAMLRPRAESLALLDEFRRTGRADLGEAAVERRGAAGHVELRNLRFLNAEDDRAAAALEIAVDLVLLDPDCEVGVLRGGVVDHPRHAGRRVFNSGLNLTHLYHGQISFVDFMMARELGLVAKLYRGHWLDGDFESGIEDTVEKPWVAAVEAWAIGGGCQILLVMDRVLAERGAYFTLPARKEGIVPGASPRRLTKFVGDRLARQAIMFERAFDPASPEGRLLCDEVVEPGAMDEAIDRDAAQLVSSGVVSAAANRKAIRLGEESVDEFRRYMAMYAREQSRCMYSPALIRNLETYWQAQRRRL
;
A
#
# COMPACT_ATOMS: atom_id res chain seq x y z
N MET A 1 10.42 -17.80 -17.40
CA MET A 1 10.03 -16.48 -16.85
C MET A 1 11.01 -16.01 -15.77
N THR A 2 11.46 -16.87 -14.85
CA THR A 2 12.35 -16.51 -13.71
C THR A 2 13.60 -17.41 -13.55
N ASP A 3 14.01 -18.08 -14.64
CA ASP A 3 15.13 -19.04 -14.64
C ASP A 3 15.12 -20.05 -13.45
N GLY A 4 13.98 -20.73 -13.23
CA GLY A 4 13.87 -21.70 -12.14
C GLY A 4 13.87 -21.08 -10.74
N CYS A 5 13.34 -19.85 -10.59
CA CYS A 5 13.35 -19.05 -9.36
C CYS A 5 14.76 -18.57 -8.94
N ARG A 6 15.65 -18.35 -9.93
CA ARG A 6 16.97 -17.72 -9.71
C ARG A 6 16.96 -16.23 -10.01
N GLU A 7 16.08 -15.78 -10.89
CA GLU A 7 15.94 -14.38 -11.26
C GLU A 7 14.74 -13.76 -10.55
N ALA A 8 14.99 -12.77 -9.68
CA ALA A 8 13.94 -11.99 -9.03
C ALA A 8 13.27 -11.07 -10.06
N VAL A 9 12.02 -11.39 -10.40
CA VAL A 9 11.20 -10.63 -11.36
C VAL A 9 9.98 -10.11 -10.62
N ARG A 10 9.80 -8.78 -10.65
CA ARG A 10 8.63 -8.13 -10.06
C ARG A 10 7.34 -8.51 -10.80
N VAL A 11 6.18 -8.30 -10.16
CA VAL A 11 4.88 -8.76 -10.64
C VAL A 11 4.50 -8.15 -11.99
N GLU A 12 4.86 -6.87 -12.20
CA GLU A 12 4.61 -6.09 -13.41
C GLU A 12 5.34 -6.73 -14.60
N GLU A 13 6.63 -7.04 -14.43
CA GLU A 13 7.44 -7.68 -15.46
C GLU A 13 7.10 -9.17 -15.63
N LEU A 14 6.70 -9.85 -14.55
CA LEU A 14 6.36 -11.28 -14.61
C LEU A 14 5.18 -11.54 -15.53
N VAL A 15 4.13 -10.72 -15.48
CA VAL A 15 2.96 -10.89 -16.36
C VAL A 15 3.29 -10.58 -17.81
N LEU A 16 4.22 -9.64 -18.06
CA LEU A 16 4.67 -9.29 -19.40
C LEU A 16 5.50 -10.43 -20.02
N ARG A 17 6.44 -10.99 -19.25
CA ARG A 17 7.18 -12.20 -19.65
C ARG A 17 6.27 -13.40 -19.87
N ALA A 18 5.17 -13.51 -19.13
CA ALA A 18 4.17 -14.55 -19.34
C ALA A 18 3.44 -14.37 -20.67
N ALA A 19 3.05 -13.13 -21.02
CA ALA A 19 2.44 -12.81 -22.30
C ALA A 19 3.36 -13.15 -23.48
N ASP A 20 4.63 -12.74 -23.40
CA ASP A 20 5.62 -12.95 -24.45
C ASP A 20 5.97 -14.44 -24.64
N ARG A 21 6.10 -15.19 -23.53
CA ARG A 21 6.47 -16.60 -23.56
C ARG A 21 5.30 -17.52 -23.90
N PHE A 22 4.09 -17.16 -23.50
CA PHE A 22 2.88 -17.96 -23.65
C PHE A 22 1.74 -17.10 -24.22
N PRO A 23 1.77 -16.79 -25.54
CA PRO A 23 0.73 -16.00 -26.17
C PRO A 23 -0.67 -16.55 -25.90
N GLY A 24 -1.58 -15.68 -25.45
CA GLY A 24 -2.96 -16.03 -25.09
C GLY A 24 -3.17 -16.48 -23.64
N LEU A 25 -2.11 -16.64 -22.83
CA LEU A 25 -2.24 -16.94 -21.40
C LEU A 25 -2.70 -15.73 -20.59
N VAL A 26 -2.11 -14.56 -20.88
CA VAL A 26 -2.41 -13.26 -20.30
C VAL A 26 -2.31 -12.20 -21.40
N PRO A 27 -2.96 -11.03 -21.27
CA PRO A 27 -2.89 -9.97 -22.27
C PRO A 27 -1.46 -9.45 -22.47
N GLY A 28 -1.12 -9.16 -23.72
CA GLY A 28 0.13 -8.51 -24.10
C GLY A 28 0.09 -6.99 -23.91
N ARG A 29 1.24 -6.33 -24.16
CA ARG A 29 1.41 -4.88 -23.99
C ARG A 29 0.38 -4.07 -24.80
N ASP A 30 0.21 -4.41 -26.07
CA ASP A 30 -0.70 -3.66 -26.97
C ASP A 30 -2.16 -3.79 -26.55
N GLU A 31 -2.57 -4.97 -26.07
CA GLU A 31 -3.92 -5.17 -25.56
C GLU A 31 -4.17 -4.36 -24.28
N LEU A 32 -3.20 -4.34 -23.36
CA LEU A 32 -3.29 -3.53 -22.14
C LEU A 32 -3.30 -2.04 -22.44
N ALA A 33 -2.47 -1.58 -23.39
CA ALA A 33 -2.44 -0.20 -23.83
C ALA A 33 -3.81 0.22 -24.43
N ALA A 34 -4.38 -0.60 -25.30
CA ALA A 34 -5.70 -0.36 -25.88
C ALA A 34 -6.82 -0.36 -24.81
N GLU A 35 -6.78 -1.28 -23.83
CA GLU A 35 -7.72 -1.28 -22.70
C GLU A 35 -7.59 0.00 -21.84
N ARG A 36 -6.38 0.55 -21.66
CA ARG A 36 -6.14 1.76 -20.85
C ARG A 36 -6.71 3.03 -21.46
N GLU A 37 -6.97 3.07 -22.76
CA GLU A 37 -7.62 4.20 -23.43
C GLU A 37 -9.15 4.23 -23.21
N LEU A 38 -9.72 3.13 -22.69
CA LEU A 38 -11.16 2.98 -22.51
C LEU A 38 -11.58 3.28 -21.06
N PRO A 39 -12.73 3.96 -20.87
CA PRO A 39 -13.39 4.00 -19.56
C PRO A 39 -13.63 2.58 -19.04
N GLN A 40 -13.60 2.40 -17.71
CA GLN A 40 -13.67 1.07 -17.09
C GLN A 40 -14.90 0.26 -17.53
N ALA A 41 -16.03 0.93 -17.75
CA ALA A 41 -17.28 0.30 -18.22
C ALA A 41 -17.23 -0.24 -19.66
N ARG A 42 -16.24 0.18 -20.47
CA ARG A 42 -16.06 -0.21 -21.87
C ARG A 42 -14.92 -1.21 -22.06
N LYS A 43 -14.16 -1.49 -21.01
CA LYS A 43 -13.07 -2.46 -21.02
C LYS A 43 -13.60 -3.88 -21.23
N ARG A 44 -12.81 -4.73 -21.89
CA ARG A 44 -13.14 -6.15 -22.06
C ARG A 44 -12.86 -6.96 -20.81
N GLY A 45 -11.97 -6.48 -19.95
CA GLY A 45 -11.57 -7.18 -18.74
C GLY A 45 -10.36 -8.07 -18.91
N ALA A 46 -9.43 -7.69 -19.80
CA ALA A 46 -8.23 -8.47 -20.09
C ALA A 46 -7.37 -8.75 -18.84
N GLU A 47 -7.30 -7.80 -17.88
CA GLU A 47 -6.54 -8.01 -16.63
C GLU A 47 -7.17 -9.09 -15.71
N VAL A 48 -8.39 -9.59 -15.99
CA VAL A 48 -8.97 -10.76 -15.28
C VAL A 48 -8.11 -12.02 -15.51
N GLU A 49 -7.56 -12.20 -16.71
CA GLU A 49 -6.67 -13.33 -17.01
C GLU A 49 -5.33 -13.19 -16.27
N GLN A 50 -4.80 -11.96 -16.11
CA GLN A 50 -3.64 -11.71 -15.25
C GLN A 50 -3.94 -12.10 -13.80
N GLY A 51 -5.13 -11.77 -13.27
CA GLY A 51 -5.53 -12.18 -11.92
C GLY A 51 -5.62 -13.70 -11.74
N ARG A 52 -6.09 -14.43 -12.76
CA ARG A 52 -6.09 -15.91 -12.75
C ARG A 52 -4.68 -16.47 -12.78
N PHE A 53 -3.81 -15.93 -13.62
CA PHE A 53 -2.41 -16.33 -13.70
C PHE A 53 -1.68 -16.09 -12.37
N LEU A 54 -1.74 -14.87 -11.83
CA LEU A 54 -1.10 -14.50 -10.57
C LEU A 54 -1.63 -15.30 -9.39
N SER A 55 -2.95 -15.58 -9.35
CA SER A 55 -3.54 -16.47 -8.36
C SER A 55 -2.90 -17.86 -8.36
N ARG A 56 -2.60 -18.42 -9.55
CA ARG A 56 -1.94 -19.73 -9.66
C ARG A 56 -0.45 -19.67 -9.29
N VAL A 57 0.26 -18.62 -9.70
CA VAL A 57 1.66 -18.40 -9.31
C VAL A 57 1.77 -18.31 -7.79
N LEU A 58 0.95 -17.44 -7.17
CA LEU A 58 0.94 -17.24 -5.73
C LEU A 58 0.47 -18.47 -4.97
N ALA A 59 -0.47 -19.26 -5.51
CA ALA A 59 -0.91 -20.51 -4.88
C ALA A 59 0.17 -21.60 -4.87
N HIS A 60 1.07 -21.62 -5.87
CA HIS A 60 2.19 -22.55 -5.89
C HIS A 60 3.21 -22.17 -4.81
N PRO A 61 3.58 -23.05 -3.87
CA PRO A 61 4.41 -22.70 -2.71
C PRO A 61 5.73 -22.01 -3.08
N ARG A 62 6.56 -22.67 -3.89
CA ARG A 62 7.87 -22.15 -4.28
C ARG A 62 7.82 -20.89 -5.14
N ALA A 63 7.07 -20.92 -6.25
CA ALA A 63 6.94 -19.77 -7.15
C ALA A 63 6.27 -18.55 -6.49
N GLY A 64 5.27 -18.78 -5.63
CA GLY A 64 4.60 -17.72 -4.90
C GLY A 64 5.49 -17.08 -3.85
N LEU A 65 6.24 -17.87 -3.07
CA LEU A 65 7.24 -17.33 -2.14
C LEU A 65 8.30 -16.53 -2.88
N HIS A 66 8.82 -17.06 -3.99
CA HIS A 66 9.78 -16.35 -4.83
C HIS A 66 9.23 -15.00 -5.33
N LEU A 67 7.97 -14.95 -5.80
CA LEU A 67 7.36 -13.69 -6.23
C LEU A 67 7.21 -12.68 -5.08
N VAL A 68 6.77 -13.12 -3.90
CA VAL A 68 6.66 -12.22 -2.73
C VAL A 68 8.03 -11.63 -2.39
N HIS A 69 9.08 -12.45 -2.32
CA HIS A 69 10.43 -11.98 -2.03
C HIS A 69 10.99 -11.08 -3.14
N ALA A 70 10.71 -11.38 -4.41
CA ALA A 70 11.07 -10.50 -5.53
C ALA A 70 10.44 -9.11 -5.42
N MET A 71 9.21 -9.03 -4.91
CA MET A 71 8.51 -7.76 -4.68
C MET A 71 9.02 -7.00 -3.44
N LEU A 72 9.60 -7.70 -2.46
CA LEU A 72 10.27 -7.08 -1.30
C LEU A 72 11.65 -6.51 -1.63
N ARG A 73 12.23 -6.79 -2.81
CA ARG A 73 13.49 -6.17 -3.22
C ARG A 73 13.28 -4.67 -3.51
N PRO A 74 14.30 -3.82 -3.29
CA PRO A 74 14.23 -2.43 -3.67
C PRO A 74 13.95 -2.26 -5.17
N ARG A 75 13.18 -1.23 -5.53
CA ARG A 75 12.98 -0.87 -6.93
C ARG A 75 14.26 -0.34 -7.55
N ALA A 76 14.43 -0.56 -8.86
CA ALA A 76 15.57 -0.05 -9.60
C ALA A 76 15.62 1.49 -9.55
N GLU A 77 14.46 2.14 -9.60
CA GLU A 77 14.31 3.58 -9.49
C GLU A 77 14.79 4.10 -8.12
N SER A 78 14.51 3.36 -7.04
CA SER A 78 14.99 3.68 -5.69
C SER A 78 16.52 3.59 -5.60
N LEU A 79 17.10 2.55 -6.18
CA LEU A 79 18.56 2.38 -6.22
C LEU A 79 19.24 3.49 -7.02
N ALA A 80 18.63 3.95 -8.11
CA ALA A 80 19.14 5.05 -8.93
C ALA A 80 19.14 6.40 -8.19
N LEU A 81 18.23 6.60 -7.24
CA LEU A 81 18.10 7.83 -6.45
C LEU A 81 18.88 7.79 -5.12
N LEU A 82 19.36 6.61 -4.70
CA LEU A 82 19.86 6.38 -3.35
C LEU A 82 21.07 7.26 -2.98
N ASP A 83 22.04 7.40 -3.88
CA ASP A 83 23.24 8.18 -3.62
C ASP A 83 22.94 9.67 -3.48
N GLU A 84 22.02 10.19 -4.31
CA GLU A 84 21.57 11.56 -4.19
C GLU A 84 20.77 11.79 -2.90
N PHE A 85 19.88 10.86 -2.55
CA PHE A 85 19.12 10.92 -1.31
C PHE A 85 20.05 10.91 -0.09
N ARG A 86 21.05 10.01 -0.04
CA ARG A 86 22.03 9.97 1.07
C ARG A 86 22.82 11.27 1.21
N ARG A 87 23.16 11.91 0.09
CA ARG A 87 23.90 13.19 0.08
C ARG A 87 23.03 14.37 0.52
N THR A 88 21.79 14.43 0.09
CA THR A 88 20.91 15.61 0.27
C THR A 88 19.92 15.48 1.42
N GLY A 89 19.66 14.25 1.86
CA GLY A 89 18.57 13.88 2.74
C GLY A 89 17.18 14.09 2.14
N ARG A 90 17.03 14.31 0.82
CA ARG A 90 15.73 14.66 0.21
C ARG A 90 15.55 14.02 -1.17
N ALA A 91 14.32 13.61 -1.48
CA ALA A 91 13.91 13.25 -2.84
C ALA A 91 12.46 13.68 -3.08
N ASP A 92 12.23 14.34 -4.22
CA ASP A 92 10.89 14.69 -4.72
C ASP A 92 10.52 13.73 -5.85
N LEU A 93 9.40 13.03 -5.69
CA LEU A 93 8.94 11.96 -6.58
C LEU A 93 7.62 12.34 -7.27
N GLY A 94 7.23 13.62 -7.22
CA GLY A 94 5.95 14.11 -7.74
C GLY A 94 4.81 13.81 -6.78
N GLU A 95 4.21 12.63 -6.88
CA GLU A 95 3.08 12.20 -6.04
C GLU A 95 3.48 11.80 -4.61
N ALA A 96 4.77 11.73 -4.30
CA ALA A 96 5.31 11.57 -2.95
C ALA A 96 6.63 12.34 -2.80
N ALA A 97 7.06 12.55 -1.57
CA ALA A 97 8.40 13.07 -1.27
C ALA A 97 8.95 12.39 -0.02
N VAL A 98 10.26 12.37 0.12
CA VAL A 98 10.95 11.92 1.34
C VAL A 98 11.99 12.93 1.79
N GLU A 99 12.05 13.18 3.08
CA GLU A 99 13.04 14.03 3.73
C GLU A 99 13.58 13.36 5.01
N ARG A 100 14.89 13.24 5.13
CA ARG A 100 15.56 12.80 6.36
C ARG A 100 15.68 13.96 7.33
N ARG A 101 15.12 13.79 8.53
CA ARG A 101 15.20 14.73 9.66
C ARG A 101 15.77 14.00 10.87
N GLY A 102 17.05 14.28 11.17
CA GLY A 102 17.79 13.44 12.12
C GLY A 102 17.81 11.98 11.66
N ALA A 103 17.40 11.06 12.52
CA ALA A 103 17.30 9.64 12.20
C ALA A 103 15.95 9.22 11.59
N ALA A 104 15.03 10.16 11.35
CA ALA A 104 13.71 9.87 10.81
C ALA A 104 13.63 10.17 9.30
N GLY A 105 13.16 9.20 8.52
CA GLY A 105 12.79 9.39 7.12
C GLY A 105 11.31 9.79 7.00
N HIS A 106 11.03 11.08 6.80
CA HIS A 106 9.68 11.61 6.65
C HIS A 106 9.20 11.46 5.21
N VAL A 107 8.30 10.52 4.99
CA VAL A 107 7.60 10.27 3.74
C VAL A 107 6.28 11.03 3.73
N GLU A 108 6.08 11.84 2.70
CA GLU A 108 4.87 12.63 2.50
C GLU A 108 4.14 12.18 1.23
N LEU A 109 2.88 11.78 1.34
CA LEU A 109 2.01 11.52 0.20
C LEU A 109 1.48 12.85 -0.37
N ARG A 110 1.63 13.06 -1.67
CA ARG A 110 1.45 14.35 -2.36
C ARG A 110 0.54 14.28 -3.59
N ASN A 111 -0.43 13.38 -3.63
CA ASN A 111 -1.49 13.46 -4.64
C ASN A 111 -2.53 14.54 -4.27
N LEU A 112 -2.04 15.79 -4.15
CA LEU A 112 -2.70 16.88 -3.42
C LEU A 112 -4.07 17.26 -4.02
N ARG A 113 -4.14 17.32 -5.35
CA ARG A 113 -5.38 17.62 -6.10
C ARG A 113 -6.50 16.63 -5.76
N PHE A 114 -6.14 15.37 -5.51
CA PHE A 114 -7.07 14.28 -5.22
C PHE A 114 -7.10 13.92 -3.73
N LEU A 115 -6.74 14.85 -2.85
CA LEU A 115 -6.78 14.65 -1.40
C LEU A 115 -5.96 13.42 -0.96
N ASN A 116 -4.82 13.20 -1.60
CA ASN A 116 -3.95 12.05 -1.39
C ASN A 116 -4.67 10.71 -1.65
N ALA A 117 -5.61 10.69 -2.59
CA ALA A 117 -6.10 9.44 -3.15
C ALA A 117 -5.00 8.74 -3.95
N GLU A 118 -5.02 7.43 -3.97
CA GLU A 118 -3.97 6.62 -4.56
C GLU A 118 -4.33 6.18 -5.98
N ASP A 119 -3.36 6.30 -6.86
CA ASP A 119 -3.36 5.75 -8.21
C ASP A 119 -2.00 5.08 -8.47
N ASP A 120 -1.82 4.54 -9.67
CA ASP A 120 -0.61 3.84 -10.09
C ASP A 120 0.67 4.67 -9.81
N ARG A 121 0.62 5.99 -10.05
CA ARG A 121 1.77 6.89 -9.84
C ARG A 121 2.03 7.15 -8.37
N ALA A 122 0.98 7.46 -7.61
CA ALA A 122 1.09 7.72 -6.18
C ALA A 122 1.61 6.49 -5.41
N ALA A 123 1.11 5.29 -5.73
CA ALA A 123 1.59 4.06 -5.12
C ALA A 123 3.07 3.77 -5.47
N ALA A 124 3.45 3.96 -6.73
CA ALA A 124 4.84 3.80 -7.18
C ALA A 124 5.80 4.78 -6.49
N ALA A 125 5.45 6.07 -6.47
CA ALA A 125 6.24 7.11 -5.80
C ALA A 125 6.38 6.82 -4.30
N LEU A 126 5.30 6.37 -3.65
CA LEU A 126 5.32 6.03 -2.24
C LEU A 126 6.19 4.78 -1.96
N GLU A 127 6.18 3.77 -2.83
CA GLU A 127 7.09 2.61 -2.71
C GLU A 127 8.56 3.05 -2.82
N ILE A 128 8.88 3.96 -3.74
CA ILE A 128 10.24 4.49 -3.91
C ILE A 128 10.69 5.26 -2.67
N ALA A 129 9.82 6.13 -2.11
CA ALA A 129 10.11 6.84 -0.88
C ALA A 129 10.39 5.89 0.30
N VAL A 130 9.56 4.85 0.45
CA VAL A 130 9.74 3.81 1.48
C VAL A 130 11.04 3.04 1.27
N ASP A 131 11.38 2.69 0.02
CA ASP A 131 12.66 2.03 -0.29
C ASP A 131 13.85 2.89 0.13
N LEU A 132 13.83 4.20 -0.17
CA LEU A 132 14.90 5.13 0.19
C LEU A 132 15.09 5.18 1.71
N VAL A 133 14.00 5.26 2.48
CA VAL A 133 14.07 5.21 3.95
C VAL A 133 14.64 3.88 4.42
N LEU A 134 14.24 2.74 3.86
CA LEU A 134 14.74 1.42 4.26
C LEU A 134 16.24 1.23 3.93
N LEU A 135 16.69 1.72 2.76
CA LEU A 135 18.06 1.57 2.25
C LEU A 135 19.08 2.50 2.91
N ASP A 136 18.64 3.63 3.42
CA ASP A 136 19.53 4.65 3.99
C ASP A 136 19.90 4.33 5.44
N PRO A 137 21.16 3.99 5.77
CA PRO A 137 21.54 3.63 7.13
C PRO A 137 21.36 4.77 8.15
N ASP A 138 21.30 6.03 7.70
CA ASP A 138 21.08 7.18 8.58
C ASP A 138 19.59 7.36 8.94
N CYS A 139 18.69 6.71 8.20
CA CYS A 139 17.30 6.58 8.61
C CYS A 139 17.17 5.36 9.52
N GLU A 140 16.72 5.53 10.75
CA GLU A 140 16.42 4.44 11.69
C GLU A 140 14.92 4.20 11.84
N VAL A 141 14.09 5.23 11.63
CA VAL A 141 12.62 5.17 11.71
C VAL A 141 12.00 5.86 10.49
N GLY A 142 10.90 5.31 10.00
CA GLY A 142 10.09 5.95 8.96
C GLY A 142 8.89 6.69 9.54
N VAL A 143 8.52 7.82 8.94
CA VAL A 143 7.28 8.55 9.26
C VAL A 143 6.47 8.70 7.98
N LEU A 144 5.22 8.26 7.98
CA LEU A 144 4.29 8.48 6.87
C LEU A 144 3.23 9.52 7.24
N ARG A 145 3.11 10.57 6.42
CA ARG A 145 2.13 11.64 6.61
C ARG A 145 1.54 12.10 5.29
N GLY A 146 0.33 12.65 5.33
CA GLY A 146 -0.28 13.30 4.18
C GLY A 146 0.22 14.74 4.00
N GLY A 147 0.46 15.13 2.76
CA GLY A 147 0.81 16.51 2.39
C GLY A 147 -0.33 17.51 2.61
N VAL A 148 0.03 18.79 2.57
CA VAL A 148 -0.93 19.90 2.62
C VAL A 148 -1.64 20.01 1.27
N VAL A 149 -2.95 19.82 1.25
CA VAL A 149 -3.73 19.78 0.01
C VAL A 149 -4.12 21.18 -0.46
N ASP A 150 -4.25 21.33 -1.78
CA ASP A 150 -4.68 22.56 -2.47
C ASP A 150 -6.16 22.50 -2.94
N HIS A 151 -6.87 21.43 -2.58
CA HIS A 151 -8.27 21.22 -2.96
C HIS A 151 -9.19 22.32 -2.37
N PRO A 152 -10.14 22.90 -3.14
CA PRO A 152 -10.92 24.08 -2.72
C PRO A 152 -11.65 23.98 -1.37
N ARG A 153 -12.08 22.78 -0.97
CA ARG A 153 -12.79 22.54 0.31
C ARG A 153 -11.85 22.25 1.50
N HIS A 154 -10.58 21.98 1.24
CA HIS A 154 -9.61 21.51 2.25
C HIS A 154 -8.26 22.23 2.14
N ALA A 155 -8.20 23.34 1.41
CA ALA A 155 -6.97 24.07 1.11
C ALA A 155 -6.23 24.44 2.39
N GLY A 156 -4.91 24.20 2.42
CA GLY A 156 -4.05 24.51 3.56
C GLY A 156 -4.15 23.51 4.71
N ARG A 157 -4.95 22.46 4.60
CA ARG A 157 -5.00 21.36 5.58
C ARG A 157 -4.16 20.18 5.11
N ARG A 158 -3.55 19.47 6.05
CA ARG A 158 -3.03 18.13 5.78
C ARG A 158 -4.19 17.13 5.73
N VAL A 159 -4.12 16.21 4.77
CA VAL A 159 -5.06 15.10 4.63
C VAL A 159 -4.23 13.84 4.47
N PHE A 160 -4.37 12.85 5.36
CA PHE A 160 -3.53 11.67 5.30
C PHE A 160 -3.69 10.89 3.98
N ASN A 161 -4.86 10.30 3.72
CA ASN A 161 -5.11 9.52 2.51
C ASN A 161 -6.60 9.27 2.28
N SER A 162 -7.09 9.53 1.05
CA SER A 162 -8.51 9.43 0.68
C SER A 162 -8.91 8.12 -0.02
N GLY A 163 -8.08 7.08 0.10
CA GLY A 163 -8.30 5.77 -0.50
C GLY A 163 -7.94 5.73 -1.98
N LEU A 164 -8.55 4.81 -2.72
CA LEU A 164 -8.32 4.68 -4.15
C LEU A 164 -8.85 5.91 -4.91
N ASN A 165 -8.13 6.37 -5.93
CA ASN A 165 -8.60 7.40 -6.84
C ASN A 165 -9.76 6.87 -7.71
N LEU A 166 -10.98 7.03 -7.21
CA LEU A 166 -12.20 6.53 -7.86
C LEU A 166 -12.49 7.23 -9.20
N THR A 167 -11.97 8.44 -9.41
CA THR A 167 -12.06 9.11 -10.72
C THR A 167 -11.20 8.36 -11.74
N HIS A 168 -9.94 8.09 -11.40
CA HIS A 168 -9.05 7.30 -12.27
C HIS A 168 -9.62 5.89 -12.49
N LEU A 169 -10.17 5.25 -11.45
CA LEU A 169 -10.81 3.94 -11.58
C LEU A 169 -11.96 3.97 -12.59
N TYR A 170 -12.86 4.96 -12.50
CA TYR A 170 -13.98 5.09 -13.42
C TYR A 170 -13.53 5.27 -14.88
N HIS A 171 -12.47 6.06 -15.09
CA HIS A 171 -11.88 6.31 -16.39
C HIS A 171 -10.92 5.20 -16.87
N GLY A 172 -10.79 4.10 -16.14
CA GLY A 172 -9.97 2.97 -16.57
C GLY A 172 -8.47 3.17 -16.40
N GLN A 173 -8.05 4.08 -15.53
CA GLN A 173 -6.65 4.46 -15.32
C GLN A 173 -6.00 3.80 -14.10
N ILE A 174 -6.70 2.88 -13.43
CA ILE A 174 -6.15 2.10 -12.32
C ILE A 174 -5.83 0.70 -12.83
N SER A 175 -4.55 0.32 -12.82
CA SER A 175 -4.14 -1.01 -13.24
C SER A 175 -4.39 -2.05 -12.15
N PHE A 176 -4.85 -3.23 -12.56
CA PHE A 176 -4.89 -4.36 -11.64
C PHE A 176 -3.47 -4.79 -11.21
N VAL A 177 -2.50 -4.81 -12.14
CA VAL A 177 -1.14 -5.25 -11.81
C VAL A 177 -0.32 -4.12 -11.19
N ASP A 178 -0.21 -2.98 -11.88
CA ASP A 178 0.71 -1.90 -11.49
C ASP A 178 0.23 -1.13 -10.25
N PHE A 179 -1.06 -1.23 -9.90
CA PHE A 179 -1.59 -0.69 -8.66
C PHE A 179 -2.01 -1.79 -7.69
N MET A 180 -3.06 -2.56 -7.95
CA MET A 180 -3.64 -3.44 -6.92
C MET A 180 -2.65 -4.50 -6.42
N MET A 181 -1.96 -5.18 -7.33
CA MET A 181 -0.99 -6.22 -6.97
C MET A 181 0.35 -5.65 -6.50
N ALA A 182 0.90 -4.66 -7.23
CA ALA A 182 2.18 -4.05 -6.90
C ALA A 182 2.14 -3.31 -5.55
N ARG A 183 1.04 -2.62 -5.24
CA ARG A 183 0.85 -1.94 -3.95
C ARG A 183 0.90 -2.91 -2.77
N GLU A 184 0.15 -4.01 -2.84
CA GLU A 184 0.07 -4.96 -1.72
C GLU A 184 1.34 -5.79 -1.55
N LEU A 185 1.94 -6.25 -2.65
CA LEU A 185 3.15 -7.09 -2.62
C LEU A 185 4.44 -6.28 -2.46
N GLY A 186 4.45 -5.02 -2.90
CA GLY A 186 5.58 -4.09 -2.81
C GLY A 186 5.39 -3.14 -1.63
N LEU A 187 4.83 -1.95 -1.88
CA LEU A 187 4.70 -0.86 -0.90
C LEU A 187 4.24 -1.33 0.50
N VAL A 188 3.04 -1.94 0.60
CA VAL A 188 2.46 -2.30 1.89
C VAL A 188 3.26 -3.41 2.56
N ALA A 189 3.72 -4.39 1.79
CA ALA A 189 4.55 -5.47 2.31
C ALA A 189 5.91 -4.96 2.81
N LYS A 190 6.52 -3.97 2.16
CA LYS A 190 7.78 -3.34 2.57
C LYS A 190 7.62 -2.47 3.82
N LEU A 191 6.51 -1.74 3.96
CA LEU A 191 6.18 -1.09 5.23
C LEU A 191 6.06 -2.10 6.37
N TYR A 192 5.45 -3.26 6.09
CA TYR A 192 5.20 -4.27 7.12
C TYR A 192 6.42 -5.14 7.44
N ARG A 193 7.24 -5.50 6.45
CA ARG A 193 8.30 -6.53 6.51
C ARG A 193 9.66 -6.08 5.99
N GLY A 194 9.81 -4.83 5.56
CA GLY A 194 11.06 -4.31 5.03
C GLY A 194 11.54 -4.99 3.74
N HIS A 195 12.84 -4.89 3.47
CA HIS A 195 13.45 -5.43 2.25
C HIS A 195 13.97 -6.84 2.44
N TRP A 196 13.72 -7.69 1.46
CA TRP A 196 14.52 -8.89 1.25
C TRP A 196 15.61 -8.58 0.22
N LEU A 197 16.88 -8.75 0.58
CA LEU A 197 18.01 -8.37 -0.27
C LEU A 197 18.61 -9.57 -1.00
N ASP A 198 18.86 -10.64 -0.24
CA ASP A 198 19.43 -11.91 -0.66
C ASP A 198 19.04 -13.05 0.30
N GLY A 199 19.55 -14.25 0.06
CA GLY A 199 19.36 -15.42 0.93
C GLY A 199 18.47 -16.51 0.35
N ASP A 200 18.08 -17.45 1.21
CA ASP A 200 17.18 -18.55 0.86
C ASP A 200 15.72 -18.20 1.22
N PHE A 201 14.94 -17.85 0.21
CA PHE A 201 13.51 -17.54 0.35
C PHE A 201 12.65 -18.76 0.73
N GLU A 202 13.21 -19.98 0.68
CA GLU A 202 12.56 -21.22 1.10
C GLU A 202 12.89 -21.59 2.57
N SER A 203 13.81 -20.86 3.21
CA SER A 203 14.26 -21.13 4.59
C SER A 203 13.14 -21.06 5.64
N GLY A 204 12.06 -20.32 5.35
CA GLY A 204 10.98 -20.04 6.28
C GLY A 204 11.33 -19.01 7.35
N ILE A 205 12.55 -18.44 7.32
CA ILE A 205 13.00 -17.39 8.22
C ILE A 205 12.80 -16.03 7.54
N GLU A 206 12.11 -15.10 8.21
CA GLU A 206 11.98 -13.71 7.73
C GLU A 206 13.27 -12.93 7.99
N ASP A 207 14.25 -13.08 7.08
CA ASP A 207 15.52 -12.35 7.14
C ASP A 207 15.50 -11.08 6.28
N THR A 208 14.65 -10.14 6.69
CA THR A 208 14.45 -8.85 6.03
C THR A 208 15.14 -7.70 6.76
N VAL A 209 15.51 -6.65 6.03
CA VAL A 209 16.01 -5.38 6.59
C VAL A 209 14.83 -4.45 6.81
N GLU A 210 14.54 -4.13 8.07
CA GLU A 210 13.32 -3.41 8.45
C GLU A 210 13.59 -2.23 9.37
N LYS A 211 12.66 -1.28 9.34
CA LYS A 211 12.62 -0.12 10.24
C LYS A 211 11.21 0.02 10.80
N PRO A 212 11.04 0.53 12.04
CA PRO A 212 9.74 0.89 12.55
C PRO A 212 9.15 2.09 11.79
N TRP A 213 7.83 2.17 11.74
CA TRP A 213 7.07 3.19 11.02
C TRP A 213 5.99 3.83 11.88
N VAL A 214 5.97 5.17 11.87
CA VAL A 214 4.93 6.00 12.48
C VAL A 214 4.02 6.54 11.39
N ALA A 215 2.71 6.35 11.51
CA ALA A 215 1.72 7.04 10.67
C ALA A 215 1.11 8.24 11.43
N ALA A 216 1.09 9.39 10.79
CA ALA A 216 0.50 10.63 11.31
C ALA A 216 -0.77 10.99 10.52
N VAL A 217 -1.93 10.71 11.10
CA VAL A 217 -3.23 10.84 10.44
C VAL A 217 -3.88 12.17 10.77
N GLU A 218 -3.88 13.08 9.81
CA GLU A 218 -4.69 14.31 9.85
C GLU A 218 -5.89 14.18 8.90
N ALA A 219 -7.03 14.73 9.34
CA ALA A 219 -8.33 14.66 8.68
C ALA A 219 -8.95 13.26 8.54
N TRP A 220 -8.34 12.30 7.83
CA TRP A 220 -8.88 10.93 7.69
C TRP A 220 -7.92 9.95 7.04
N ALA A 221 -8.13 8.66 7.32
CA ALA A 221 -7.57 7.54 6.58
C ALA A 221 -8.71 6.69 5.98
N ILE A 222 -8.91 6.80 4.67
CA ILE A 222 -9.98 6.11 3.94
C ILE A 222 -9.36 5.01 3.07
N GLY A 223 -10.02 3.85 2.97
CA GLY A 223 -9.67 2.82 1.99
C GLY A 223 -8.21 2.39 2.13
N GLY A 224 -7.41 2.58 1.07
CA GLY A 224 -5.97 2.30 1.06
C GLY A 224 -5.17 2.98 2.18
N GLY A 225 -5.57 4.16 2.63
CA GLY A 225 -4.99 4.84 3.78
C GLY A 225 -5.23 4.08 5.09
N CYS A 226 -6.45 3.61 5.32
CA CYS A 226 -6.77 2.80 6.48
C CYS A 226 -6.07 1.44 6.43
N GLN A 227 -5.90 0.86 5.23
CA GLN A 227 -5.13 -0.38 5.03
C GLN A 227 -3.66 -0.21 5.48
N ILE A 228 -3.06 0.95 5.20
CA ILE A 228 -1.69 1.26 5.61
C ILE A 228 -1.55 1.30 7.14
N LEU A 229 -2.54 1.83 7.87
CA LEU A 229 -2.47 1.89 9.35
C LEU A 229 -2.30 0.50 9.99
N LEU A 230 -2.81 -0.55 9.34
CA LEU A 230 -2.77 -1.93 9.84
C LEU A 230 -1.39 -2.59 9.76
N VAL A 231 -0.39 -1.90 9.20
CA VAL A 231 1.00 -2.37 9.11
C VAL A 231 2.01 -1.42 9.77
N MET A 232 1.52 -0.40 10.47
CA MET A 232 2.34 0.59 11.17
C MET A 232 2.65 0.13 12.59
N ASP A 233 3.80 0.56 13.13
CA ASP A 233 4.16 0.31 14.53
C ASP A 233 3.48 1.29 15.49
N ARG A 234 3.20 2.49 14.97
CA ARG A 234 2.64 3.59 15.74
C ARG A 234 1.69 4.40 14.86
N VAL A 235 0.50 4.65 15.36
CA VAL A 235 -0.51 5.47 14.69
C VAL A 235 -0.89 6.64 15.61
N LEU A 236 -0.56 7.84 15.14
CA LEU A 236 -0.99 9.11 15.68
C LEU A 236 -2.17 9.62 14.87
N ALA A 237 -3.19 10.18 15.53
CA ALA A 237 -4.32 10.79 14.84
C ALA A 237 -4.70 12.15 15.44
N GLU A 238 -4.96 13.13 14.58
CA GLU A 238 -5.51 14.42 15.01
C GLU A 238 -6.95 14.23 15.54
N ARG A 239 -7.32 14.96 16.60
CA ARG A 239 -8.69 14.99 17.11
C ARG A 239 -9.65 15.38 15.99
N GLY A 240 -10.68 14.55 15.80
CA GLY A 240 -11.67 14.73 14.74
C GLY A 240 -11.31 14.04 13.41
N ALA A 241 -10.16 13.37 13.33
CA ALA A 241 -9.89 12.44 12.25
C ALA A 241 -10.80 11.20 12.34
N TYR A 242 -10.88 10.42 11.25
CA TYR A 242 -11.59 9.13 11.26
C TYR A 242 -10.93 8.13 10.31
N PHE A 243 -11.15 6.83 10.58
CA PHE A 243 -10.67 5.74 9.74
C PHE A 243 -11.85 4.94 9.17
N THR A 244 -11.79 4.55 7.90
CA THR A 244 -12.87 3.75 7.28
C THR A 244 -12.40 2.92 6.09
N LEU A 245 -13.09 1.80 5.83
CA LEU A 245 -12.88 0.92 4.68
C LEU A 245 -14.18 0.79 3.88
N PRO A 246 -14.51 1.75 2.99
CA PRO A 246 -15.78 1.77 2.27
C PRO A 246 -15.85 0.78 1.08
N ALA A 247 -15.12 -0.33 1.16
CA ALA A 247 -14.81 -1.25 0.07
C ALA A 247 -16.05 -1.81 -0.64
N ARG A 248 -17.15 -2.04 0.10
CA ARG A 248 -18.43 -2.48 -0.50
C ARG A 248 -18.99 -1.46 -1.49
N LYS A 249 -18.96 -0.15 -1.16
CA LYS A 249 -19.38 0.92 -2.08
C LYS A 249 -18.37 1.17 -3.18
N GLU A 250 -17.10 0.87 -2.93
CA GLU A 250 -16.06 0.91 -3.97
C GLU A 250 -16.09 -0.32 -4.88
N GLY A 251 -16.81 -1.38 -4.52
CA GLY A 251 -16.97 -2.60 -5.33
C GLY A 251 -15.70 -3.46 -5.44
N ILE A 252 -14.75 -3.31 -4.51
CA ILE A 252 -13.44 -3.97 -4.53
C ILE A 252 -13.10 -4.62 -3.18
N VAL A 253 -12.05 -5.46 -3.16
CA VAL A 253 -11.47 -6.02 -1.95
C VAL A 253 -10.45 -5.02 -1.38
N PRO A 254 -10.52 -4.62 -0.09
CA PRO A 254 -9.64 -3.61 0.48
C PRO A 254 -8.27 -4.21 0.87
N GLY A 255 -7.48 -4.64 -0.13
CA GLY A 255 -6.15 -5.21 0.07
C GLY A 255 -6.17 -6.37 1.05
N ALA A 256 -5.17 -6.46 1.92
CA ALA A 256 -5.10 -7.44 3.02
C ALA A 256 -5.93 -7.08 4.27
N SER A 257 -6.70 -5.98 4.28
CA SER A 257 -7.48 -5.57 5.46
C SER A 257 -8.47 -6.60 6.00
N PRO A 258 -9.19 -7.41 5.20
CA PRO A 258 -10.08 -8.44 5.75
C PRO A 258 -9.38 -9.38 6.74
N ARG A 259 -8.09 -9.67 6.52
CA ARG A 259 -7.27 -10.40 7.47
C ARG A 259 -6.79 -9.49 8.60
N ARG A 260 -6.10 -8.41 8.25
CA ARG A 260 -5.37 -7.58 9.21
C ARG A 260 -6.29 -6.84 10.17
N LEU A 261 -7.38 -6.24 9.69
CA LEU A 261 -8.34 -5.53 10.55
C LEU A 261 -8.99 -6.46 11.57
N THR A 262 -9.35 -7.67 11.16
CA THR A 262 -9.96 -8.69 12.04
C THR A 262 -9.08 -9.01 13.25
N LYS A 263 -7.75 -8.96 13.09
CA LYS A 263 -6.81 -9.13 14.20
C LYS A 263 -6.90 -7.99 15.22
N PHE A 264 -7.01 -6.73 14.76
CA PHE A 264 -7.05 -5.56 15.64
C PHE A 264 -8.40 -5.39 16.36
N VAL A 265 -9.51 -5.54 15.64
CA VAL A 265 -10.85 -5.19 16.17
C VAL A 265 -11.78 -6.40 16.37
N GLY A 266 -11.33 -7.61 16.02
CA GLY A 266 -12.17 -8.80 16.01
C GLY A 266 -13.15 -8.87 14.84
N ASP A 267 -13.78 -10.05 14.67
CA ASP A 267 -14.59 -10.39 13.50
C ASP A 267 -15.80 -9.46 13.29
N ARG A 268 -16.53 -9.11 14.36
CA ARG A 268 -17.79 -8.34 14.24
C ARG A 268 -17.53 -6.91 13.79
N LEU A 269 -16.53 -6.24 14.37
CA LEU A 269 -16.16 -4.88 13.99
C LEU A 269 -15.53 -4.84 12.60
N ALA A 270 -14.72 -5.84 12.24
CA ALA A 270 -14.14 -5.94 10.90
C ALA A 270 -15.23 -6.10 9.82
N ARG A 271 -16.25 -6.94 10.06
CA ARG A 271 -17.40 -7.06 9.16
C ARG A 271 -18.21 -5.77 9.08
N GLN A 272 -18.43 -5.08 10.21
CA GLN A 272 -19.10 -3.78 10.22
C GLN A 272 -18.33 -2.73 9.41
N ALA A 273 -17.01 -2.68 9.55
CA ALA A 273 -16.17 -1.75 8.79
C ALA A 273 -16.19 -2.05 7.28
N ILE A 274 -15.94 -3.29 6.90
CA ILE A 274 -15.74 -3.67 5.48
C ILE A 274 -17.06 -3.80 4.73
N MET A 275 -18.09 -4.39 5.35
CA MET A 275 -19.37 -4.67 4.69
C MET A 275 -20.41 -3.57 4.93
N PHE A 276 -20.34 -2.87 6.05
CA PHE A 276 -21.32 -1.86 6.45
C PHE A 276 -20.72 -0.46 6.63
N GLU A 277 -19.45 -0.27 6.22
CA GLU A 277 -18.80 1.03 6.13
C GLU A 277 -18.70 1.77 7.47
N ARG A 278 -18.61 1.01 8.57
CA ARG A 278 -18.35 1.59 9.89
C ARG A 278 -17.06 2.41 9.84
N ALA A 279 -17.15 3.66 10.27
CA ALA A 279 -16.00 4.49 10.57
C ALA A 279 -15.57 4.30 12.02
N PHE A 280 -14.27 4.44 12.26
CA PHE A 280 -13.67 4.47 13.59
C PHE A 280 -13.26 5.89 13.92
N ASP A 281 -13.82 6.43 15.01
CA ASP A 281 -13.30 7.64 15.66
C ASP A 281 -12.05 7.23 16.47
N PRO A 282 -10.85 7.78 16.21
CA PRO A 282 -9.62 7.44 16.93
C PRO A 282 -9.72 7.59 18.45
N ALA A 283 -10.62 8.44 18.96
CA ALA A 283 -10.83 8.65 20.40
C ALA A 283 -11.82 7.64 21.02
N SER A 284 -12.58 6.90 20.20
CA SER A 284 -13.52 5.88 20.68
C SER A 284 -12.80 4.61 21.18
N PRO A 285 -13.39 3.81 22.08
CA PRO A 285 -12.79 2.55 22.54
C PRO A 285 -12.36 1.63 21.39
N GLU A 286 -13.16 1.53 20.33
CA GLU A 286 -12.83 0.71 19.16
C GLU A 286 -11.77 1.37 18.26
N GLY A 287 -11.77 2.69 18.13
CA GLY A 287 -10.74 3.39 17.35
C GLY A 287 -9.36 3.35 17.99
N ARG A 288 -9.29 3.26 19.33
CA ARG A 288 -8.04 3.05 20.07
C ARG A 288 -7.38 1.70 19.81
N LEU A 289 -8.10 0.74 19.18
CA LEU A 289 -7.53 -0.51 18.66
C LEU A 289 -6.76 -0.31 17.35
N LEU A 290 -6.90 0.86 16.71
CA LEU A 290 -6.26 1.23 15.44
C LEU A 290 -5.39 2.49 15.57
N CYS A 291 -5.42 3.17 16.71
CA CYS A 291 -4.72 4.42 16.99
C CYS A 291 -4.22 4.45 18.43
N ASP A 292 -2.91 4.58 18.63
CA ASP A 292 -2.35 4.57 19.97
C ASP A 292 -2.32 5.96 20.62
N GLU A 293 -2.40 7.06 19.86
CA GLU A 293 -2.52 8.43 20.42
C GLU A 293 -3.35 9.37 19.56
N VAL A 294 -4.29 10.04 20.23
CA VAL A 294 -5.04 11.16 19.65
C VAL A 294 -4.41 12.47 20.13
N VAL A 295 -4.01 13.31 19.19
CA VAL A 295 -3.37 14.60 19.45
C VAL A 295 -4.32 15.75 19.13
N GLU A 296 -4.18 16.89 19.82
CA GLU A 296 -4.92 18.09 19.46
C GLU A 296 -4.42 18.70 18.14
N PRO A 297 -5.27 19.45 17.41
CA PRO A 297 -4.84 20.18 16.23
C PRO A 297 -3.64 21.07 16.50
N GLY A 298 -2.63 21.01 15.64
CA GLY A 298 -1.36 21.73 15.81
C GLY A 298 -0.30 21.04 16.67
N ALA A 299 -0.63 19.95 17.37
CA ALA A 299 0.32 19.19 18.20
C ALA A 299 0.95 17.96 17.48
N MET A 300 0.59 17.74 16.21
CA MET A 300 1.04 16.55 15.46
C MET A 300 2.56 16.53 15.25
N ASP A 301 3.18 17.69 14.96
CA ASP A 301 4.61 17.77 14.70
C ASP A 301 5.42 17.36 15.94
N GLU A 302 5.07 17.92 17.10
CA GLU A 302 5.71 17.58 18.38
C GLU A 302 5.52 16.09 18.75
N ALA A 303 4.35 15.53 18.46
CA ALA A 303 4.06 14.12 18.72
C ALA A 303 4.88 13.18 17.83
N ILE A 304 5.02 13.52 16.53
CA ILE A 304 5.88 12.78 15.60
C ILE A 304 7.32 12.80 16.09
N ASP A 305 7.85 13.98 16.42
CA ASP A 305 9.25 14.13 16.83
C ASP A 305 9.55 13.35 18.12
N ARG A 306 8.62 13.39 19.08
CA ARG A 306 8.73 12.62 20.32
C ARG A 306 8.75 11.12 20.06
N ASP A 307 7.83 10.62 19.25
CA ASP A 307 7.71 9.18 19.00
C ASP A 307 8.88 8.66 18.14
N ALA A 308 9.33 9.44 17.16
CA ALA A 308 10.53 9.14 16.39
C ALA A 308 11.76 9.07 17.30
N ALA A 309 11.96 10.06 18.18
CA ALA A 309 13.06 10.07 19.15
C ALA A 309 13.00 8.88 20.12
N GLN A 310 11.80 8.52 20.58
CA GLN A 310 11.61 7.37 21.47
C GLN A 310 12.01 6.07 20.79
N LEU A 311 11.58 5.84 19.54
CA LEU A 311 11.86 4.63 18.77
C LEU A 311 13.37 4.43 18.50
N VAL A 312 14.13 5.51 18.31
CA VAL A 312 15.57 5.42 18.03
C VAL A 312 16.45 5.46 19.30
N SER A 313 15.88 5.82 20.46
CA SER A 313 16.63 6.08 21.70
C SER A 313 17.49 4.93 22.23
N SER A 314 17.18 3.68 21.87
CA SER A 314 17.91 2.48 22.30
C SER A 314 18.50 1.70 21.10
N GLY A 315 18.58 2.34 19.93
CA GLY A 315 18.88 1.70 18.65
C GLY A 315 17.72 0.82 18.15
N VAL A 316 17.64 0.61 16.84
CA VAL A 316 16.49 -0.07 16.20
C VAL A 316 16.62 -1.58 16.02
N VAL A 317 17.77 -2.16 16.35
CA VAL A 317 18.02 -3.62 16.19
C VAL A 317 16.99 -4.46 16.95
N SER A 318 16.71 -4.09 18.21
CA SER A 318 15.70 -4.77 19.03
C SER A 318 14.29 -4.58 18.46
N ALA A 319 13.96 -3.38 17.99
CA ALA A 319 12.65 -3.10 17.41
C ALA A 319 12.39 -3.93 16.14
N ALA A 320 13.37 -4.00 15.23
CA ALA A 320 13.28 -4.81 14.02
C ALA A 320 13.13 -6.32 14.34
N ALA A 321 13.89 -6.84 15.30
CA ALA A 321 13.77 -8.25 15.71
C ALA A 321 12.41 -8.55 16.36
N ASN A 322 11.91 -7.66 17.22
CA ASN A 322 10.59 -7.80 17.83
C ASN A 322 9.46 -7.70 16.80
N ARG A 323 9.58 -6.80 15.80
CA ARG A 323 8.63 -6.71 14.67
C ARG A 323 8.50 -8.05 13.95
N LYS A 324 9.63 -8.68 13.60
CA LYS A 324 9.66 -10.03 13.00
C LYS A 324 9.00 -11.08 13.89
N ALA A 325 9.34 -11.11 15.19
CA ALA A 325 8.80 -12.08 16.14
C ALA A 325 7.27 -11.92 16.33
N ILE A 326 6.78 -10.69 16.41
CA ILE A 326 5.35 -10.37 16.49
C ILE A 326 4.63 -10.87 15.23
N ARG A 327 5.14 -10.53 14.03
CA ARG A 327 4.51 -10.94 12.77
C ARG A 327 4.47 -12.44 12.57
N LEU A 328 5.46 -13.19 13.06
CA LEU A 328 5.46 -14.65 12.97
C LEU A 328 4.19 -15.28 13.58
N GLY A 329 3.65 -14.68 14.65
CA GLY A 329 2.39 -15.11 15.27
C GLY A 329 1.12 -14.59 14.60
N GLU A 330 1.22 -13.65 13.67
CA GLU A 330 0.08 -12.89 13.14
C GLU A 330 -0.18 -13.15 11.65
N GLU A 331 0.88 -13.12 10.85
CA GLU A 331 0.85 -13.27 9.41
C GLU A 331 2.23 -13.73 8.97
N SER A 332 2.40 -15.04 8.78
CA SER A 332 3.60 -15.57 8.11
C SER A 332 3.62 -15.18 6.63
N VAL A 333 4.81 -15.14 6.01
CA VAL A 333 4.93 -14.92 4.55
C VAL A 333 4.09 -15.93 3.75
N ASP A 334 4.01 -17.18 4.19
CA ASP A 334 3.21 -18.21 3.51
C ASP A 334 1.70 -17.94 3.58
N GLU A 335 1.20 -17.50 4.73
CA GLU A 335 -0.20 -17.10 4.87
C GLU A 335 -0.52 -15.86 4.04
N PHE A 336 0.37 -14.87 4.04
CA PHE A 336 0.25 -13.69 3.18
C PHE A 336 0.22 -14.10 1.70
N ARG A 337 1.15 -14.95 1.26
CA ARG A 337 1.18 -15.51 -0.11
C ARG A 337 -0.14 -16.18 -0.48
N ARG A 338 -0.67 -17.07 0.38
CA ARG A 338 -1.95 -17.76 0.15
C ARG A 338 -3.13 -16.79 0.10
N TYR A 339 -3.14 -15.79 0.97
CA TYR A 339 -4.12 -14.71 0.94
C TYR A 339 -4.06 -13.96 -0.39
N MET A 340 -2.86 -13.56 -0.82
CA MET A 340 -2.65 -12.83 -2.07
C MET A 340 -3.02 -13.66 -3.31
N ALA A 341 -2.91 -14.98 -3.26
CA ALA A 341 -3.43 -15.87 -4.31
C ALA A 341 -4.95 -15.75 -4.47
N MET A 342 -5.69 -15.69 -3.37
CA MET A 342 -7.15 -15.45 -3.39
C MET A 342 -7.45 -14.03 -3.85
N TYR A 343 -6.77 -13.05 -3.26
CA TYR A 343 -6.92 -11.63 -3.59
C TYR A 343 -6.75 -11.38 -5.10
N ALA A 344 -5.67 -11.88 -5.71
CA ALA A 344 -5.41 -11.69 -7.14
C ALA A 344 -6.57 -12.15 -8.03
N ARG A 345 -7.24 -13.24 -7.67
CA ARG A 345 -8.37 -13.79 -8.41
C ARG A 345 -9.66 -13.01 -8.18
N GLU A 346 -9.97 -12.69 -6.93
CA GLU A 346 -11.24 -12.04 -6.60
C GLU A 346 -11.21 -10.54 -6.91
N GLN A 347 -10.08 -9.88 -6.66
CA GLN A 347 -9.90 -8.46 -6.95
C GLN A 347 -10.00 -8.18 -8.45
N SER A 348 -9.36 -8.99 -9.31
CA SER A 348 -9.47 -8.79 -10.76
C SER A 348 -10.92 -8.91 -11.23
N ARG A 349 -11.70 -9.85 -10.67
CA ARG A 349 -13.14 -9.97 -10.97
C ARG A 349 -13.95 -8.79 -10.48
N CYS A 350 -13.69 -8.31 -9.27
CA CYS A 350 -14.33 -7.12 -8.71
C CYS A 350 -14.13 -5.89 -9.61
N MET A 351 -12.91 -5.66 -10.09
CA MET A 351 -12.56 -4.51 -10.93
C MET A 351 -13.32 -4.45 -12.26
N TYR A 352 -13.80 -5.58 -12.78
CA TYR A 352 -14.56 -5.64 -14.04
C TYR A 352 -16.01 -6.05 -13.85
N SER A 353 -16.49 -6.07 -12.61
CA SER A 353 -17.90 -6.36 -12.34
C SER A 353 -18.78 -5.20 -12.83
N PRO A 354 -19.90 -5.46 -13.51
CA PRO A 354 -20.88 -4.42 -13.82
C PRO A 354 -21.42 -3.72 -12.56
N ALA A 355 -21.37 -4.38 -11.39
CA ALA A 355 -21.75 -3.77 -10.12
C ALA A 355 -20.79 -2.65 -9.69
N LEU A 356 -19.50 -2.74 -10.06
CA LEU A 356 -18.52 -1.71 -9.76
C LEU A 356 -18.94 -0.36 -10.34
N ILE A 357 -19.23 -0.34 -11.65
CA ILE A 357 -19.63 0.88 -12.36
C ILE A 357 -20.90 1.47 -11.75
N ARG A 358 -21.92 0.64 -11.50
CA ARG A 358 -23.16 1.09 -10.85
C ARG A 358 -22.90 1.72 -9.48
N ASN A 359 -22.00 1.13 -8.69
CA ASN A 359 -21.66 1.67 -7.37
C ASN A 359 -20.92 3.01 -7.49
N LEU A 360 -19.96 3.15 -8.41
CA LEU A 360 -19.25 4.40 -8.68
C LEU A 360 -20.21 5.53 -9.11
N GLU A 361 -21.21 5.20 -9.93
CA GLU A 361 -22.19 6.18 -10.40
C GLU A 361 -23.20 6.57 -9.31
N THR A 362 -23.64 5.60 -8.52
CA THR A 362 -24.66 5.79 -7.48
C THR A 362 -24.12 6.51 -6.25
N TYR A 363 -22.98 6.07 -5.73
CA TYR A 363 -22.47 6.54 -4.43
C TYR A 363 -21.44 7.65 -4.55
N TRP A 364 -20.74 7.73 -5.69
CA TRP A 364 -19.62 8.66 -5.86
C TRP A 364 -19.87 9.71 -6.94
N GLN A 365 -20.96 9.58 -7.71
CA GLN A 365 -21.28 10.44 -8.85
C GLN A 365 -20.09 10.57 -9.81
N ALA A 366 -19.35 9.47 -10.03
CA ALA A 366 -18.10 9.46 -10.78
C ALA A 366 -18.25 10.05 -12.20
N GLN A 367 -19.40 9.86 -12.83
CA GLN A 367 -19.79 10.42 -14.13
C GLN A 367 -19.77 11.97 -14.19
N ARG A 368 -19.78 12.66 -13.04
CA ARG A 368 -19.71 14.13 -12.95
C ARG A 368 -18.30 14.65 -12.68
N ARG A 369 -17.34 13.77 -12.39
CA ARG A 369 -15.96 14.14 -12.06
C ARG A 369 -15.13 14.22 -13.34
N ARG A 370 -14.11 15.08 -13.34
CA ARG A 370 -13.15 15.23 -14.45
C ARG A 370 -11.78 14.75 -14.00
N LEU A 371 -11.02 14.18 -14.93
CA LEU A 371 -9.59 13.87 -14.78
C LEU A 371 -8.76 15.12 -14.46
#